data_AF-A0A2V1CQ64-F1
#
_entry.id   AF-A0A2V1CQ64-F1
#
_cell.length_a   1.000
_cell.length_b   1.000
_cell.length_c   1.000
_cell.angle_alpha   90.00
_cell.angle_beta   90.00
_cell.angle_gamma   90.00
#
_symmetry.space_group_name_H-M   'P 1'
#
loop_
_entity.id
_entity.type
_entity.pdbx_description
1 polymer ?
#
loop_
_entity_poly.entity_id
_entity_poly.type
_entity_poly.pdbx_seq_one_letter_code
_entity_poly.pdbx_strand_id
1 'polypeptide(L)'
;MASLNRGLLKIAQGKSRLTEIPIPEVPDDSILVKTVAVAINPTDWQTLDEVPTPAFTHSLLGVDAAGIVVEVGKGVTKNFKKGDRVAGFSHGANDRNPATGTFANYILMKGDITLRIPPNMSFENAATLPCGLATVGLGFYRHLELPFLTYPVEPKTGGPFILIYGGSSATGSLAIQLAKLSGLTVITTASPRNFDFVKSLGADHVFDYHDPEVGSKINALTSNTLHLVFDTIAVPTSSAISAQALSTSPTSKLLYVSLLYVPMSRPDVESIFFLAYTMSGEEFEMEGEVWPASKEDNLLARRFVGVCDELLREGRIKTHPISKREGGLEGILGGMMEMKEGKISGQKLVYRISDEEYVS
;
A
#
# COMPACT_ATOMS: atom_id res chain seq x y z
N MET A 1 -13.53 6.97 -33.11
CA MET A 1 -14.45 6.36 -32.13
C MET A 1 -13.99 6.79 -30.76
N ALA A 2 -14.85 7.36 -29.92
CA ALA A 2 -14.47 7.65 -28.53
C ALA A 2 -14.00 6.34 -27.89
N SER A 3 -12.84 6.36 -27.24
CA SER A 3 -12.31 5.17 -26.55
C SER A 3 -13.33 4.73 -25.48
N LEU A 4 -13.80 3.49 -25.57
CA LEU A 4 -14.75 2.93 -24.62
C LEU A 4 -14.08 2.82 -23.24
N ASN A 5 -14.71 3.35 -22.19
CA ASN A 5 -14.26 3.16 -20.80
C ASN A 5 -15.17 2.14 -20.12
N ARG A 6 -14.62 1.00 -19.71
CA ARG A 6 -15.31 0.00 -18.89
C ARG A 6 -14.67 0.02 -17.50
N GLY A 7 -15.51 -0.10 -16.47
CA GLY A 7 -15.09 -0.12 -15.07
C GLY A 7 -15.81 -1.21 -14.29
N LEU A 8 -15.10 -1.83 -13.35
CA LEU A 8 -15.64 -2.84 -12.45
C LEU A 8 -16.29 -2.14 -11.26
N LEU A 9 -17.63 -2.08 -11.25
CA LEU A 9 -18.40 -1.38 -10.24
C LEU A 9 -18.84 -2.32 -9.12
N LYS A 10 -18.76 -1.89 -7.85
CA LYS A 10 -19.60 -2.42 -6.77
C LYS A 10 -21.03 -1.99 -7.05
N ILE A 11 -21.98 -2.93 -7.01
CA ILE A 11 -23.42 -2.67 -7.26
C ILE A 11 -24.32 -3.09 -6.10
N ALA A 12 -23.79 -3.88 -5.16
CA ALA A 12 -24.37 -4.20 -3.86
C ALA A 12 -23.28 -4.86 -3.02
N GLN A 13 -23.58 -5.14 -1.75
CA GLN A 13 -22.70 -5.92 -0.88
C GLN A 13 -22.29 -7.24 -1.54
N GLY A 14 -20.98 -7.49 -1.67
CA GLY A 14 -20.40 -8.69 -2.26
C GLY A 14 -20.69 -8.87 -3.76
N LYS A 15 -21.25 -7.85 -4.44
CA LYS A 15 -21.65 -7.93 -5.85
C LYS A 15 -21.03 -6.83 -6.67
N SER A 16 -20.44 -7.23 -7.78
CA SER A 16 -19.83 -6.33 -8.75
C SER A 16 -20.36 -6.57 -10.16
N ARG A 17 -20.16 -5.58 -11.03
CA ARG A 17 -20.51 -5.66 -12.45
C ARG A 17 -19.55 -4.81 -13.27
N LEU A 18 -18.97 -5.42 -14.30
CA LEU A 18 -18.25 -4.68 -15.31
C LEU A 18 -19.24 -3.93 -16.20
N THR A 19 -19.07 -2.62 -16.26
CA THR A 19 -20.05 -1.71 -16.86
C THR A 19 -19.33 -0.71 -17.75
N GLU A 20 -19.95 -0.31 -18.86
CA GLU A 20 -19.51 0.86 -19.63
C GLU A 20 -19.82 2.12 -18.82
N ILE A 21 -18.81 2.94 -18.58
CA ILE A 21 -18.89 4.17 -17.79
C ILE A 21 -18.32 5.33 -18.61
N PRO A 22 -18.69 6.60 -18.31
CA PRO A 22 -18.05 7.73 -18.96
C PRO A 22 -16.55 7.79 -18.65
N ILE A 23 -15.77 8.42 -19.53
CA ILE A 23 -14.42 8.87 -19.16
C ILE A 23 -14.63 10.05 -18.19
N PRO A 24 -14.02 10.03 -16.99
CA PRO A 24 -14.20 11.10 -16.03
C PRO A 24 -13.57 12.41 -16.52
N GLU A 25 -14.22 13.53 -16.25
CA GLU A 25 -13.61 14.86 -16.38
C GLU A 25 -12.45 14.98 -15.40
N VAL A 26 -11.42 15.75 -15.75
CA VAL A 26 -10.17 15.83 -14.96
C VAL A 26 -10.26 16.98 -13.93
N PRO A 27 -10.28 16.69 -12.62
CA PRO A 27 -10.18 17.72 -11.59
C PRO A 27 -8.83 18.44 -11.62
N ASP A 28 -8.79 19.65 -11.08
CA ASP A 28 -7.60 20.50 -11.06
C ASP A 28 -6.38 19.81 -10.44
N ASP A 29 -6.56 19.03 -9.38
CA ASP A 29 -5.48 18.38 -8.62
C ASP A 29 -5.16 16.94 -9.08
N SER A 30 -5.76 16.52 -10.18
CA SER A 30 -5.78 15.13 -10.62
C SER A 30 -5.22 14.98 -12.03
N ILE A 31 -4.89 13.74 -12.39
CA ILE A 31 -4.48 13.34 -13.73
C ILE A 31 -5.43 12.26 -14.23
N LEU A 32 -5.73 12.29 -15.52
CA LEU A 32 -6.42 11.20 -16.21
C LEU A 32 -5.38 10.21 -16.71
N VAL A 33 -5.56 8.94 -16.39
CA VAL A 33 -4.63 7.87 -16.74
C VAL A 33 -5.37 6.81 -17.54
N LYS A 34 -4.80 6.41 -18.68
CA LYS A 34 -5.18 5.19 -19.39
C LYS A 34 -4.49 4.02 -18.72
N THR A 35 -5.28 3.16 -18.08
CA THR A 35 -4.80 2.04 -17.26
C THR A 35 -4.15 0.97 -18.14
N VAL A 36 -2.95 0.52 -17.75
CA VAL A 36 -2.23 -0.56 -18.42
C VAL A 36 -2.19 -1.81 -17.55
N ALA A 37 -1.94 -1.65 -16.25
CA ALA A 37 -1.95 -2.75 -15.30
C ALA A 37 -2.55 -2.31 -13.97
N VAL A 38 -3.18 -3.25 -13.27
CA VAL A 38 -3.71 -3.07 -11.92
C VAL A 38 -3.21 -4.17 -11.01
N ALA A 39 -3.12 -3.88 -9.71
CA ALA A 39 -2.75 -4.87 -8.72
C ALA A 39 -3.83 -4.99 -7.64
N ILE A 40 -4.09 -6.21 -7.17
CA ILE A 40 -5.10 -6.46 -6.13
C ILE A 40 -4.46 -6.28 -4.75
N ASN A 41 -5.20 -5.64 -3.86
CA ASN A 41 -4.94 -5.50 -2.43
C ASN A 41 -6.08 -6.15 -1.62
N PRO A 42 -5.84 -6.55 -0.36
CA PRO A 42 -6.89 -7.12 0.50
C PRO A 42 -8.12 -6.20 0.64
N THR A 43 -7.87 -4.90 0.74
CA THR A 43 -8.92 -3.88 0.83
C THR A 43 -9.89 -3.90 -0.37
N ASP A 44 -9.49 -4.38 -1.55
CA ASP A 44 -10.38 -4.44 -2.72
C ASP A 44 -11.57 -5.41 -2.51
N TRP A 45 -11.32 -6.57 -1.89
CA TRP A 45 -12.40 -7.52 -1.60
C TRP A 45 -13.14 -7.15 -0.31
N GLN A 46 -12.44 -6.53 0.65
CA GLN A 46 -13.07 -6.06 1.89
C GLN A 46 -14.11 -4.97 1.59
N THR A 47 -13.75 -3.94 0.82
CA THR A 47 -14.68 -2.85 0.46
C THR A 47 -15.80 -3.33 -0.47
N LEU A 48 -15.58 -4.38 -1.27
CA LEU A 48 -16.65 -5.04 -2.02
C LEU A 48 -17.67 -5.71 -1.07
N ASP A 49 -17.21 -6.36 0.00
CA ASP A 49 -18.04 -7.06 0.98
C ASP A 49 -18.67 -6.13 2.04
N GLU A 50 -18.19 -4.89 2.15
CA GLU A 50 -18.74 -3.90 3.07
C GLU A 50 -20.21 -3.57 2.74
N VAL A 51 -21.01 -3.41 3.79
CA VAL A 51 -22.40 -2.98 3.68
C VAL A 51 -22.41 -1.56 3.11
N PRO A 52 -23.06 -1.32 1.96
CA PRO A 52 -23.08 0.01 1.38
C PRO A 52 -23.83 1.02 2.25
N THR A 53 -23.44 2.28 2.15
CA THR A 53 -24.14 3.38 2.81
C THR A 53 -25.59 3.51 2.30
N PRO A 54 -26.52 4.12 3.06
CA PRO A 54 -27.90 4.30 2.60
C PRO A 54 -28.06 5.10 1.29
N ALA A 55 -27.08 5.95 0.95
CA ALA A 55 -27.08 6.76 -0.28
C ALA A 55 -26.38 6.06 -1.47
N PHE A 56 -25.89 4.83 -1.27
CA PHE A 56 -25.16 4.09 -2.28
C PHE A 56 -26.00 3.79 -3.52
N THR A 57 -25.36 3.91 -4.68
CA THR A 57 -25.92 3.43 -5.96
C THR A 57 -24.96 2.44 -6.61
N HIS A 58 -23.73 2.87 -6.85
CA HIS A 58 -22.60 2.09 -7.32
C HIS A 58 -21.31 2.86 -7.01
N SER A 59 -20.18 2.16 -6.94
CA SER A 59 -18.86 2.78 -6.80
C SER A 59 -17.81 1.98 -7.57
N LEU A 60 -16.82 2.66 -8.13
CA LEU A 60 -15.74 2.02 -8.89
C LEU A 60 -14.79 1.29 -7.94
N LEU A 61 -14.47 0.03 -8.23
CA LEU A 61 -13.53 -0.75 -7.42
C LEU A 61 -12.07 -0.44 -7.78
N GLY A 62 -11.15 -0.89 -6.93
CA GLY A 62 -9.73 -0.93 -7.22
C GLY A 62 -8.90 0.10 -6.46
N VAL A 63 -7.79 -0.38 -5.92
CA VAL A 63 -6.82 0.48 -5.23
C VAL A 63 -5.62 0.84 -6.08
N ASP A 64 -4.90 -0.12 -6.65
CA ASP A 64 -3.59 0.14 -7.28
C ASP A 64 -3.66 0.04 -8.82
N ALA A 65 -3.05 1.01 -9.50
CA ALA A 65 -2.86 0.95 -10.95
C ALA A 65 -1.56 1.58 -11.44
N ALA A 66 -1.21 1.21 -12.67
CA ALA A 66 -0.16 1.80 -13.46
C ALA A 66 -0.65 2.03 -14.89
N GLY A 67 -0.25 3.15 -15.50
CA GLY A 67 -0.71 3.51 -16.83
C GLY A 67 -0.02 4.72 -17.44
N ILE A 68 -0.66 5.27 -18.46
CA ILE A 68 -0.17 6.41 -19.25
C ILE A 68 -1.02 7.64 -18.96
N VAL A 69 -0.37 8.77 -18.67
CA VAL A 69 -1.05 10.07 -18.51
C VAL A 69 -1.70 10.47 -19.84
N VAL A 70 -2.99 10.78 -19.79
CA VAL A 70 -3.80 11.27 -20.92
C VAL A 70 -3.95 12.78 -20.83
N GLU A 71 -4.23 13.28 -19.63
CA GLU A 71 -4.50 14.70 -19.35
C GLU A 71 -4.09 15.03 -17.91
N VAL A 72 -3.69 16.28 -17.68
CA VAL A 72 -3.18 16.76 -16.39
C VAL A 72 -4.00 17.97 -15.96
N GLY A 73 -4.57 17.91 -14.76
CA GLY A 73 -5.28 19.02 -14.15
C GLY A 73 -4.36 20.21 -13.88
N LYS A 74 -4.91 21.43 -14.00
CA LYS A 74 -4.14 22.69 -13.91
C LYS A 74 -3.53 23.00 -12.54
N GLY A 75 -3.98 22.31 -11.49
CA GLY A 75 -3.50 22.44 -10.11
C GLY A 75 -2.47 21.39 -9.71
N VAL A 76 -2.13 20.44 -10.59
CA VAL A 76 -1.04 19.47 -10.37
C VAL A 76 0.30 20.19 -10.43
N THR A 77 1.13 20.04 -9.40
CA THR A 77 2.43 20.72 -9.27
C THR A 77 3.59 19.86 -9.75
N LYS A 78 3.47 18.53 -9.70
CA LYS A 78 4.42 17.62 -10.35
C LYS A 78 4.37 17.84 -11.87
N ASN A 79 5.55 17.92 -12.52
CA ASN A 79 5.69 18.18 -13.96
C ASN A 79 5.28 17.00 -14.85
N PHE A 80 4.04 16.53 -14.72
CA PHE A 80 3.49 15.49 -15.58
C PHE A 80 3.08 16.06 -16.93
N LYS A 81 3.20 15.23 -17.96
CA LYS A 81 2.66 15.53 -19.29
C LYS A 81 2.01 14.27 -19.89
N LYS A 82 1.14 14.48 -20.87
CA LYS A 82 0.56 13.39 -21.66
C LYS A 82 1.67 12.46 -22.18
N GLY A 83 1.48 11.16 -22.06
CA GLY A 83 2.45 10.13 -22.42
C GLY A 83 3.39 9.69 -21.29
N ASP A 84 3.45 10.43 -20.17
CA ASP A 84 4.24 9.99 -19.02
C ASP A 84 3.69 8.66 -18.45
N ARG A 85 4.61 7.80 -18.00
CA ARG A 85 4.30 6.51 -17.37
C ARG A 85 4.19 6.69 -15.87
N VAL A 86 3.05 6.34 -15.29
CA VAL A 86 2.73 6.63 -13.89
C VAL A 86 2.11 5.45 -13.16
N ALA A 87 2.29 5.39 -11.85
CA ALA A 87 1.61 4.46 -10.96
C ALA A 87 1.06 5.19 -9.74
N GLY A 88 -0.15 4.86 -9.33
CA GLY A 88 -0.84 5.53 -8.24
C GLY A 88 -1.87 4.62 -7.59
N PHE A 89 -2.34 5.05 -6.43
CA PHE A 89 -3.45 4.39 -5.74
C PHE A 89 -4.66 5.34 -5.64
N SER A 90 -5.82 4.76 -5.40
CA SER A 90 -7.05 5.47 -5.07
C SER A 90 -7.84 4.64 -4.05
N HIS A 91 -8.85 5.25 -3.43
CA HIS A 91 -9.78 4.50 -2.60
C HIS A 91 -10.96 3.99 -3.45
N GLY A 92 -10.86 2.76 -3.94
CA GLY A 92 -11.94 2.08 -4.63
C GLY A 92 -13.08 1.72 -3.67
N ALA A 93 -14.30 1.63 -4.20
CA ALA A 93 -15.54 1.41 -3.47
C ALA A 93 -15.84 2.43 -2.36
N ASN A 94 -15.34 3.66 -2.51
CA ASN A 94 -15.72 4.79 -1.67
C ASN A 94 -17.12 5.30 -2.04
N ASP A 95 -18.12 5.00 -1.23
CA ASP A 95 -19.51 5.38 -1.50
C ASP A 95 -19.73 6.89 -1.52
N ARG A 96 -18.84 7.68 -0.90
CA ARG A 96 -18.90 9.16 -0.91
C ARG A 96 -18.26 9.78 -2.14
N ASN A 97 -17.40 9.05 -2.84
CA ASN A 97 -16.81 9.46 -4.11
C ASN A 97 -16.81 8.27 -5.10
N PRO A 98 -17.96 7.94 -5.70
CA PRO A 98 -18.14 6.68 -6.41
C PRO A 98 -17.29 6.54 -7.69
N ALA A 99 -16.68 7.64 -8.15
CA ALA A 99 -15.76 7.65 -9.28
C ALA A 99 -14.31 7.32 -8.89
N THR A 100 -13.96 7.32 -7.60
CA THR A 100 -12.60 6.94 -7.16
C THR A 100 -12.46 5.43 -7.19
N GLY A 101 -11.47 4.95 -7.92
CA GLY A 101 -11.18 3.53 -8.10
C GLY A 101 -10.26 3.32 -9.30
N THR A 102 -9.56 2.19 -9.32
CA THR A 102 -8.52 1.94 -10.32
C THR A 102 -8.85 0.82 -11.31
N PHE A 103 -9.94 0.07 -11.09
CA PHE A 103 -10.35 -1.01 -11.97
C PHE A 103 -11.24 -0.52 -13.12
N ALA A 104 -10.71 0.39 -13.93
CA ALA A 104 -11.29 0.85 -15.20
C ALA A 104 -10.22 1.10 -16.27
N ASN A 105 -10.64 1.25 -17.54
CA ASN A 105 -9.73 1.58 -18.64
C ASN A 105 -9.17 3.00 -18.53
N TYR A 106 -9.96 3.95 -18.01
CA TYR A 106 -9.57 5.33 -17.74
C TYR A 106 -9.93 5.69 -16.30
N ILE A 107 -8.94 6.13 -15.54
CA ILE A 107 -9.04 6.37 -14.10
C ILE A 107 -8.46 7.74 -13.75
N LEU A 108 -8.97 8.31 -12.66
CA LEU A 108 -8.38 9.50 -12.05
C LEU A 108 -7.34 9.07 -11.01
N MET A 109 -6.25 9.82 -10.91
CA MET A 109 -5.30 9.74 -9.80
C MET A 109 -4.97 11.15 -9.31
N LYS A 110 -4.74 11.30 -8.01
CA LYS A 110 -4.22 12.56 -7.46
C LYS A 110 -2.79 12.79 -7.96
N GLY A 111 -2.58 13.87 -8.71
CA GLY A 111 -1.34 14.10 -9.45
C GLY A 111 -0.13 14.15 -8.52
N ASP A 112 -0.18 14.98 -7.47
CA ASP A 112 1.00 15.24 -6.63
C ASP A 112 1.41 14.08 -5.71
N ILE A 113 0.63 13.01 -5.64
CA ILE A 113 0.96 11.77 -4.88
C ILE A 113 1.12 10.54 -5.79
N THR A 114 1.12 10.74 -7.11
CA THR A 114 1.34 9.70 -8.11
C THR A 114 2.84 9.51 -8.38
N LEU A 115 3.29 8.26 -8.46
CA LEU A 115 4.68 7.87 -8.75
C LEU A 115 4.98 7.98 -10.25
N ARG A 116 6.24 8.32 -10.57
CA ARG A 116 6.81 8.14 -11.92
C ARG A 116 7.34 6.72 -12.08
N ILE A 117 7.02 6.10 -13.21
CA ILE A 117 7.58 4.79 -13.56
C ILE A 117 8.90 5.01 -14.30
N PRO A 118 10.04 4.51 -13.79
CA PRO A 118 11.30 4.63 -14.49
C PRO A 118 11.30 3.75 -15.77
N PRO A 119 12.09 4.10 -16.81
CA PRO A 119 12.04 3.43 -18.11
C PRO A 119 12.21 1.90 -18.04
N ASN A 120 13.05 1.43 -17.11
CA ASN A 120 13.40 0.02 -16.89
C ASN A 120 12.39 -0.78 -16.06
N MET A 121 11.32 -0.17 -15.54
CA MET A 121 10.28 -0.86 -14.77
C MET A 121 9.05 -1.11 -15.64
N SER A 122 8.48 -2.31 -15.61
CA SER A 122 7.22 -2.61 -16.32
C SER A 122 6.01 -2.02 -15.58
N PHE A 123 4.88 -1.86 -16.28
CA PHE A 123 3.63 -1.41 -15.64
C PHE A 123 3.13 -2.39 -14.58
N GLU A 124 3.28 -3.69 -14.82
CA GLU A 124 2.87 -4.74 -13.88
C GLU A 124 3.63 -4.65 -12.57
N ASN A 125 4.95 -4.43 -12.64
CA ASN A 125 5.78 -4.20 -11.46
C ASN A 125 5.39 -2.88 -10.78
N ALA A 126 5.24 -1.81 -11.55
CA ALA A 126 4.90 -0.50 -11.01
C ALA A 126 3.54 -0.48 -10.30
N ALA A 127 2.54 -1.20 -10.80
CA ALA A 127 1.21 -1.31 -10.17
C ALA A 127 1.26 -1.94 -8.77
N THR A 128 2.33 -2.65 -8.40
CA THR A 128 2.41 -3.27 -7.06
C THR A 128 2.79 -2.31 -5.93
N LEU A 129 3.31 -1.14 -6.28
CA LEU A 129 3.96 -0.20 -5.37
C LEU A 129 3.05 0.82 -4.67
N PRO A 130 2.04 1.44 -5.32
CA PRO A 130 1.54 2.74 -4.85
C PRO A 130 0.94 2.72 -3.45
N CYS A 131 -0.06 1.87 -3.20
CA CYS A 131 -0.69 1.74 -1.89
C CYS A 131 0.33 1.28 -0.84
N GLY A 132 1.14 0.27 -1.15
CA GLY A 132 2.15 -0.25 -0.20
C GLY A 132 3.18 0.81 0.22
N LEU A 133 3.69 1.62 -0.72
CA LEU A 133 4.60 2.72 -0.40
C LEU A 133 3.88 3.79 0.42
N ALA A 134 2.67 4.19 0.05
CA ALA A 134 1.87 5.15 0.81
C ALA A 134 1.67 4.67 2.26
N THR A 135 1.24 3.41 2.44
CA THR A 135 1.05 2.78 3.74
C THR A 135 2.32 2.80 4.58
N VAL A 136 3.47 2.39 4.02
CA VAL A 136 4.73 2.40 4.78
C VAL A 136 5.18 3.82 5.08
N GLY A 137 5.09 4.75 4.13
CA GLY A 137 5.50 6.14 4.33
C GLY A 137 4.71 6.82 5.45
N LEU A 138 3.38 6.67 5.44
CA LEU A 138 2.53 7.19 6.50
C LEU A 138 2.82 6.49 7.83
N GLY A 139 2.85 5.15 7.85
CA GLY A 139 3.17 4.38 9.04
C GLY A 139 4.50 4.76 9.68
N PHE A 140 5.55 4.96 8.88
CA PHE A 140 6.89 5.22 9.35
C PHE A 140 7.08 6.66 9.82
N TYR A 141 6.72 7.64 9.00
CA TYR A 141 7.08 9.03 9.27
C TYR A 141 6.01 9.81 10.03
N ARG A 142 4.76 9.32 10.05
CA ARG A 142 3.68 9.92 10.84
C ARG A 142 3.46 9.20 12.17
N HIS A 143 3.30 7.87 12.13
CA HIS A 143 2.83 7.11 13.29
C HIS A 143 3.97 6.47 14.12
N LEU A 144 5.03 5.98 13.47
CA LEU A 144 6.24 5.54 14.16
C LEU A 144 7.21 6.69 14.47
N GLU A 145 6.88 7.92 14.03
CA GLU A 145 7.64 9.14 14.27
C GLU A 145 9.13 9.02 13.87
N LEU A 146 9.42 8.21 12.85
CA LEU A 146 10.77 8.07 12.33
C LEU A 146 11.23 9.39 11.70
N PRO A 147 12.54 9.73 11.77
CA PRO A 147 13.09 10.83 11.00
C PRO A 147 12.74 10.67 9.51
N PHE A 148 12.18 11.73 8.92
CA PHE A 148 11.73 11.70 7.53
C PHE A 148 12.89 11.31 6.60
N LEU A 149 12.67 10.28 5.77
CA LEU A 149 13.66 9.85 4.79
C LEU A 149 13.84 10.92 3.72
N THR A 150 15.05 11.45 3.59
CA THR A 150 15.40 12.45 2.57
C THR A 150 16.21 11.82 1.45
N TYR A 151 16.19 12.48 0.29
CA TYR A 151 17.08 12.17 -0.83
C TYR A 151 18.09 13.33 -1.03
N PRO A 152 19.39 13.06 -1.29
CA PRO A 152 20.02 11.73 -1.39
C PRO A 152 19.99 10.96 -0.06
N VAL A 153 19.92 9.64 -0.12
CA VAL A 153 19.90 8.79 1.08
C VAL A 153 21.33 8.53 1.53
N GLU A 154 21.67 9.04 2.72
CA GLU A 154 22.93 8.79 3.38
C GLU A 154 22.97 7.36 3.98
N PRO A 155 24.06 6.59 3.78
CA PRO A 155 24.22 5.28 4.41
C PRO A 155 24.21 5.40 5.94
N LYS A 156 23.27 4.71 6.58
CA LYS A 156 23.20 4.59 8.04
C LYS A 156 23.08 3.13 8.40
N THR A 157 23.90 2.68 9.36
CA THR A 157 23.90 1.29 9.84
C THR A 157 23.89 1.26 11.36
N GLY A 158 23.23 0.27 11.95
CA GLY A 158 23.19 0.09 13.40
C GLY A 158 22.28 1.07 14.14
N GLY A 159 21.27 1.62 13.46
CA GLY A 159 20.18 2.34 14.12
C GLY A 159 19.31 1.42 14.98
N PRO A 160 18.29 1.98 15.66
CA PRO A 160 17.45 1.22 16.57
C PRO A 160 16.73 0.07 15.86
N PHE A 161 16.31 -0.92 16.65
CA PHE A 161 15.55 -2.06 16.15
C PHE A 161 14.12 -1.64 15.78
N ILE A 162 13.62 -2.24 14.70
CA ILE A 162 12.21 -2.24 14.33
C ILE A 162 11.79 -3.66 14.02
N LEU A 163 10.61 -4.06 14.51
CA LEU A 163 9.96 -5.29 14.12
C LEU A 163 8.96 -4.98 13.01
N ILE A 164 9.21 -5.51 11.80
CA ILE A 164 8.23 -5.57 10.73
C ILE A 164 7.53 -6.93 10.84
N TYR A 165 6.34 -6.99 11.43
CA TYR A 165 5.59 -8.24 11.51
C TYR A 165 4.95 -8.57 10.14
N GLY A 166 5.22 -9.77 9.63
CA GLY A 166 4.73 -10.22 8.32
C GLY A 166 5.55 -9.74 7.13
N GLY A 167 6.88 -9.80 7.20
CA GLY A 167 7.78 -9.24 6.19
C GLY A 167 7.63 -9.80 4.77
N SER A 168 7.02 -10.97 4.60
CA SER A 168 6.74 -11.55 3.27
C SER A 168 5.42 -11.08 2.66
N SER A 169 4.66 -10.21 3.33
CA SER A 169 3.51 -9.52 2.73
C SER A 169 3.99 -8.46 1.72
N ALA A 170 3.10 -8.00 0.83
CA ALA A 170 3.45 -6.97 -0.15
C ALA A 170 3.83 -5.64 0.52
N THR A 171 3.17 -5.28 1.62
CA THR A 171 3.52 -4.08 2.41
C THR A 171 4.78 -4.33 3.25
N GLY A 172 4.92 -5.52 3.83
CA GLY A 172 6.08 -5.90 4.65
C GLY A 172 7.39 -5.90 3.87
N SER A 173 7.36 -6.33 2.60
CA SER A 173 8.54 -6.33 1.73
C SER A 173 9.02 -4.91 1.39
N LEU A 174 8.11 -3.95 1.26
CA LEU A 174 8.44 -2.53 1.11
C LEU A 174 8.90 -1.92 2.44
N ALA A 175 8.26 -2.30 3.56
CA ALA A 175 8.60 -1.82 4.90
C ALA A 175 10.03 -2.19 5.30
N ILE A 176 10.46 -3.43 5.02
CA ILE A 176 11.85 -3.87 5.24
C ILE A 176 12.83 -2.94 4.52
N GLN A 177 12.60 -2.70 3.22
CA GLN A 177 13.50 -1.89 2.40
C GLN A 177 13.57 -0.43 2.88
N LEU A 178 12.41 0.18 3.16
CA LEU A 178 12.34 1.56 3.66
C LEU A 178 12.91 1.71 5.07
N ALA A 179 12.80 0.67 5.92
CA ALA A 179 13.38 0.69 7.26
C ALA A 179 14.91 0.65 7.18
N LYS A 180 15.47 -0.17 6.28
CA LYS A 180 16.91 -0.17 6.00
C LYS A 180 17.40 1.14 5.41
N LEU A 181 16.66 1.74 4.48
CA LEU A 181 16.98 3.06 3.94
C LEU A 181 16.90 4.16 5.01
N SER A 182 16.05 3.98 6.02
CA SER A 182 15.95 4.86 7.20
C SER A 182 17.03 4.59 8.25
N GLY A 183 17.94 3.63 8.01
CA GLY A 183 19.07 3.31 8.88
C GLY A 183 18.76 2.40 10.06
N LEU A 184 17.59 1.74 10.08
CA LEU A 184 17.17 0.86 11.16
C LEU A 184 17.80 -0.53 11.07
N THR A 185 17.79 -1.24 12.20
CA THR A 185 18.08 -2.67 12.26
C THR A 185 16.76 -3.44 12.21
N VAL A 186 16.54 -4.19 11.13
CA VAL A 186 15.25 -4.78 10.79
C VAL A 186 15.15 -6.20 11.28
N ILE A 187 14.20 -6.43 12.17
CA ILE A 187 13.72 -7.74 12.58
C ILE A 187 12.40 -7.98 11.85
N THR A 188 12.19 -9.17 11.32
CA THR A 188 10.92 -9.51 10.69
C THR A 188 10.46 -10.93 10.99
N THR A 189 9.17 -11.16 10.85
CA THR A 189 8.56 -12.49 10.91
C THR A 189 8.05 -12.92 9.54
N ALA A 190 8.25 -14.19 9.20
CA ALA A 190 7.75 -14.80 7.97
C ALA A 190 7.66 -16.33 8.15
N SER A 191 7.05 -17.04 7.21
CA SER A 191 7.22 -18.51 7.16
C SER A 191 8.64 -18.85 6.65
N PRO A 192 9.26 -19.98 7.08
CA PRO A 192 10.63 -20.34 6.72
C PRO A 192 10.94 -20.30 5.22
N ARG A 193 9.98 -20.72 4.38
CA ARG A 193 10.08 -20.69 2.91
C ARG A 193 10.34 -19.29 2.32
N ASN A 194 10.03 -18.23 3.06
CA ASN A 194 10.19 -16.84 2.63
C ASN A 194 11.43 -16.16 3.24
N PHE A 195 12.24 -16.85 4.04
CA PHE A 195 13.37 -16.25 4.75
C PHE A 195 14.40 -15.63 3.81
N ASP A 196 14.78 -16.35 2.75
CA ASP A 196 15.76 -15.85 1.79
C ASP A 196 15.24 -14.63 1.04
N PHE A 197 13.94 -14.62 0.72
CA PHE A 197 13.28 -13.48 0.11
C PHE A 197 13.38 -12.24 1.01
N VAL A 198 12.94 -12.30 2.27
CA VAL A 198 12.95 -11.13 3.15
C VAL A 198 14.37 -10.68 3.54
N LYS A 199 15.34 -11.60 3.63
CA LYS A 199 16.77 -11.25 3.79
C LYS A 199 17.31 -10.51 2.56
N SER A 200 16.92 -10.93 1.35
CA SER A 200 17.34 -10.26 0.11
C SER A 200 16.81 -8.83 -0.06
N LEU A 201 15.82 -8.46 0.76
CA LEU A 201 15.26 -7.10 0.88
C LEU A 201 15.93 -6.27 1.97
N GLY A 202 16.72 -6.91 2.84
CA GLY A 202 17.53 -6.25 3.86
C GLY A 202 17.14 -6.56 5.31
N ALA A 203 16.27 -7.55 5.57
CA ALA A 203 16.03 -7.98 6.95
C ALA A 203 17.33 -8.51 7.59
N ASP A 204 17.69 -7.97 8.76
CA ASP A 204 18.88 -8.38 9.52
C ASP A 204 18.62 -9.67 10.31
N HIS A 205 17.40 -9.80 10.85
CA HIS A 205 16.96 -10.98 11.59
C HIS A 205 15.57 -11.42 11.12
N VAL A 206 15.39 -12.73 10.97
CA VAL A 206 14.13 -13.32 10.50
C VAL A 206 13.73 -14.45 11.43
N PHE A 207 12.49 -14.42 11.89
CA PHE A 207 11.92 -15.45 12.75
C PHE A 207 10.69 -16.10 12.12
N ASP A 208 10.48 -17.38 12.45
CA ASP A 208 9.23 -18.07 12.12
C ASP A 208 8.16 -17.63 13.11
N TYR A 209 7.06 -17.05 12.62
CA TYR A 209 5.97 -16.62 13.50
C TYR A 209 5.19 -17.79 14.12
N HIS A 210 5.39 -19.03 13.64
CA HIS A 210 4.77 -20.21 14.25
C HIS A 210 5.52 -20.68 15.52
N ASP A 211 6.73 -20.19 15.76
CA ASP A 211 7.47 -20.49 16.99
C ASP A 211 6.74 -19.82 18.18
N PRO A 212 6.24 -20.59 19.16
CA PRO A 212 5.47 -20.03 20.27
C PRO A 212 6.30 -19.09 21.17
N GLU A 213 7.63 -19.13 21.06
CA GLU A 213 8.55 -18.28 21.81
C GLU A 213 9.11 -17.12 20.97
N VAL A 214 8.61 -16.90 19.74
CA VAL A 214 9.17 -15.90 18.84
C VAL A 214 9.21 -14.49 19.45
N GLY A 215 8.17 -14.10 20.19
CA GLY A 215 8.11 -12.80 20.85
C GLY A 215 9.23 -12.63 21.87
N SER A 216 9.39 -13.58 22.81
CA SER A 216 10.45 -13.53 23.83
C SER A 216 11.85 -13.64 23.22
N LYS A 217 12.03 -14.43 22.15
CA LYS A 217 13.29 -14.52 21.41
C LYS A 217 13.67 -13.20 20.76
N ILE A 218 12.72 -12.47 20.18
CA ILE A 218 12.95 -11.13 19.62
C ILE A 218 13.32 -10.15 20.75
N ASN A 219 12.60 -10.16 21.87
CA ASN A 219 12.93 -9.31 23.01
C ASN A 219 14.37 -9.56 23.51
N ALA A 220 14.75 -10.83 23.69
CA ALA A 220 16.08 -11.24 24.10
C ALA A 220 17.16 -10.83 23.09
N LEU A 221 16.92 -11.03 21.79
CA LEU A 221 17.81 -10.58 20.71
C LEU A 221 18.10 -9.08 20.82
N THR A 222 17.06 -8.27 21.06
CA THR A 222 17.20 -6.81 21.20
C THR A 222 17.74 -6.37 22.56
N SER A 223 18.04 -7.30 23.48
CA SER A 223 18.38 -6.98 24.87
C SER A 223 17.34 -6.07 25.53
N ASN A 224 16.05 -6.34 25.28
CA ASN A 224 14.91 -5.56 25.78
C ASN A 224 14.89 -4.09 25.30
N THR A 225 15.33 -3.81 24.07
CA THR A 225 15.38 -2.45 23.49
C THR A 225 14.53 -2.25 22.23
N LEU A 226 13.65 -3.21 21.90
CA LEU A 226 12.69 -3.04 20.81
C LEU A 226 11.57 -2.07 21.22
N HIS A 227 11.47 -0.92 20.55
CA HIS A 227 10.45 0.10 20.84
C HIS A 227 9.43 0.30 19.71
N LEU A 228 9.71 -0.24 18.53
CA LEU A 228 8.96 0.03 17.31
C LEU A 228 8.49 -1.27 16.68
N VAL A 229 7.17 -1.37 16.47
CA VAL A 229 6.55 -2.46 15.71
C VAL A 229 5.70 -1.87 14.60
N PHE A 230 5.90 -2.39 13.39
CA PHE A 230 5.03 -2.18 12.24
C PHE A 230 4.40 -3.51 11.84
N ASP A 231 3.11 -3.69 12.16
CA ASP A 231 2.39 -4.93 11.91
C ASP A 231 1.58 -4.86 10.61
N THR A 232 2.02 -5.64 9.62
CA THR A 232 1.38 -5.71 8.29
C THR A 232 0.31 -6.78 8.15
N ILE A 233 0.02 -7.51 9.23
CA ILE A 233 -0.96 -8.61 9.26
C ILE A 233 -2.11 -8.26 10.21
N ALA A 234 -1.81 -7.70 11.38
CA ALA A 234 -2.78 -7.14 12.33
C ALA A 234 -3.90 -8.13 12.74
N VAL A 235 -3.48 -9.27 13.28
CA VAL A 235 -4.36 -10.32 13.83
C VAL A 235 -4.05 -10.56 15.32
N PRO A 236 -4.94 -11.18 16.11
CA PRO A 236 -4.71 -11.35 17.55
C PRO A 236 -3.36 -11.99 17.90
N THR A 237 -2.90 -12.95 17.10
CA THR A 237 -1.60 -13.60 17.31
C THR A 237 -0.41 -12.69 17.00
N SER A 238 -0.50 -11.81 16.00
CA SER A 238 0.58 -10.88 15.67
C SER A 238 0.73 -9.78 16.72
N SER A 239 -0.40 -9.26 17.22
CA SER A 239 -0.43 -8.34 18.36
C SER A 239 0.17 -8.98 19.63
N ALA A 240 -0.21 -10.22 19.94
CA ALA A 240 0.31 -10.93 21.11
C ALA A 240 1.82 -11.18 21.04
N ILE A 241 2.34 -11.62 19.87
CA ILE A 241 3.78 -11.77 19.64
C ILE A 241 4.50 -10.43 19.79
N SER A 242 3.94 -9.36 19.21
CA SER A 242 4.51 -8.02 19.27
C SER A 242 4.57 -7.48 20.69
N ALA A 243 3.54 -7.73 21.50
CA ALA A 243 3.50 -7.36 22.92
C ALA A 243 4.63 -8.01 23.74
N GLN A 244 4.96 -9.28 23.44
CA GLN A 244 6.07 -10.00 24.05
C GLN A 244 7.44 -9.55 23.53
N ALA A 245 7.53 -9.16 22.26
CA ALA A 245 8.75 -8.69 21.62
C ALA A 245 9.18 -7.31 22.12
N LEU A 246 8.22 -6.40 22.34
CA LEU A 246 8.45 -5.03 22.78
C LEU A 246 9.16 -4.96 24.13
N SER A 247 9.97 -3.92 24.30
CA SER A 247 10.65 -3.62 25.57
C SER A 247 9.67 -3.57 26.73
N THR A 248 10.10 -4.00 27.91
CA THR A 248 9.37 -3.83 29.19
C THR A 248 9.93 -2.69 30.05
N SER A 249 10.88 -1.92 29.52
CA SER A 249 11.45 -0.78 30.23
C SER A 249 10.42 0.35 30.39
N PRO A 250 10.20 0.89 31.61
CA PRO A 250 9.15 1.88 31.88
C PRO A 250 9.45 3.28 31.31
N THR A 251 10.65 3.51 30.75
CA THR A 251 11.09 4.84 30.28
C THR A 251 10.96 5.04 28.78
N SER A 252 10.52 4.04 28.04
CA SER A 252 10.49 4.07 26.57
C SER A 252 9.08 4.33 26.05
N LYS A 253 8.94 5.23 25.07
CA LYS A 253 7.73 5.29 24.24
C LYS A 253 7.70 4.03 23.37
N LEU A 254 6.68 3.20 23.52
CA LEU A 254 6.49 1.97 22.77
C LEU A 254 5.39 2.18 21.74
N LEU A 255 5.74 2.01 20.47
CA LEU A 255 4.82 2.21 19.36
C LEU A 255 4.52 0.90 18.65
N TYR A 256 3.24 0.56 18.59
CA TYR A 256 2.71 -0.52 17.78
C TYR A 256 1.79 0.08 16.72
N VAL A 257 2.25 0.09 15.47
CA VAL A 257 1.51 0.65 14.33
C VAL A 257 1.06 -0.50 13.44
N SER A 258 -0.22 -0.56 13.13
CA SER A 258 -0.84 -1.71 12.45
C SER A 258 -1.78 -1.29 11.32
N LEU A 259 -1.90 -2.16 10.31
CA LEU A 259 -2.69 -1.88 9.11
C LEU A 259 -4.18 -2.15 9.26
N LEU A 260 -4.57 -2.90 10.30
CA LEU A 260 -5.95 -3.15 10.68
C LEU A 260 -6.07 -2.98 12.19
N TYR A 261 -7.27 -2.69 12.67
CA TYR A 261 -7.50 -2.63 14.10
C TYR A 261 -7.35 -4.02 14.74
N VAL A 262 -6.43 -4.13 15.70
CA VAL A 262 -6.30 -5.31 16.57
C VAL A 262 -5.99 -4.83 18.00
N PRO A 263 -6.67 -5.38 19.02
CA PRO A 263 -6.41 -4.98 20.41
C PRO A 263 -4.95 -5.26 20.83
N MET A 264 -4.37 -4.29 21.55
CA MET A 264 -3.07 -4.44 22.21
C MET A 264 -3.30 -4.75 23.69
N SER A 265 -2.74 -5.87 24.17
CA SER A 265 -2.92 -6.33 25.56
C SER A 265 -2.13 -5.52 26.59
N ARG A 266 -1.16 -4.73 26.13
CA ARG A 266 -0.25 -3.93 26.95
C ARG A 266 -0.71 -2.48 27.01
N PRO A 267 -1.18 -1.97 28.16
CA PRO A 267 -1.69 -0.60 28.28
C PRO A 267 -0.59 0.47 28.19
N ASP A 268 0.67 0.08 28.35
CA ASP A 268 1.85 0.94 28.23
C ASP A 268 2.34 1.07 26.77
N VAL A 269 1.72 0.36 25.83
CA VAL A 269 2.04 0.43 24.40
C VAL A 269 1.01 1.31 23.70
N GLU A 270 1.49 2.36 23.02
CA GLU A 270 0.66 3.18 22.15
C GLU A 270 0.37 2.39 20.86
N SER A 271 -0.89 1.95 20.73
CA SER A 271 -1.36 1.13 19.62
C SER A 271 -2.15 1.99 18.62
N ILE A 272 -1.67 2.05 17.39
CA ILE A 272 -2.20 2.93 16.34
C ILE A 272 -2.64 2.08 15.16
N PHE A 273 -3.90 2.26 14.76
CA PHE A 273 -4.43 1.83 13.47
C PHE A 273 -4.60 3.06 12.58
N PHE A 274 -4.28 2.91 11.29
CA PHE A 274 -4.37 3.99 10.32
C PHE A 274 -4.72 3.46 8.92
N LEU A 275 -5.19 4.35 8.05
CA LEU A 275 -5.51 4.05 6.66
C LEU A 275 -4.71 4.96 5.73
N ALA A 276 -4.02 4.38 4.75
CA ALA A 276 -3.21 5.13 3.79
C ALA A 276 -4.04 6.10 2.92
N TYR A 277 -5.36 5.91 2.83
CA TYR A 277 -6.26 6.76 2.07
C TYR A 277 -6.30 8.22 2.55
N THR A 278 -5.91 8.50 3.81
CA THR A 278 -5.80 9.89 4.31
C THR A 278 -4.76 10.70 3.53
N MET A 279 -3.77 10.05 2.91
CA MET A 279 -2.75 10.69 2.06
C MET A 279 -3.33 11.35 0.81
N SER A 280 -4.54 10.99 0.38
CA SER A 280 -5.27 11.69 -0.68
C SER A 280 -5.55 13.16 -0.30
N GLY A 281 -5.64 13.47 1.00
CA GLY A 281 -6.09 14.75 1.50
C GLY A 281 -7.60 14.96 1.36
N GLU A 282 -8.34 13.90 1.06
CA GLU A 282 -9.79 13.93 0.90
C GLU A 282 -10.49 13.16 2.02
N GLU A 283 -11.75 13.52 2.24
CA GLU A 283 -12.66 12.74 3.09
C GLU A 283 -13.03 11.44 2.37
N PHE A 284 -13.12 10.35 3.12
CA PHE A 284 -13.62 9.08 2.60
C PHE A 284 -14.44 8.33 3.65
N GLU A 285 -15.16 7.31 3.23
CA GLU A 285 -15.88 6.39 4.12
C GLU A 285 -15.31 4.98 3.97
N MET A 286 -15.15 4.28 5.09
CA MET A 286 -14.71 2.88 5.13
C MET A 286 -15.32 2.20 6.36
N GLU A 287 -15.91 1.01 6.17
CA GLU A 287 -16.57 0.23 7.22
C GLU A 287 -17.63 1.00 8.03
N GLY A 288 -18.34 1.94 7.41
CA GLY A 288 -19.37 2.77 8.02
C GLY A 288 -18.85 4.01 8.75
N GLU A 289 -17.53 4.18 8.81
CA GLU A 289 -16.87 5.30 9.47
C GLU A 289 -16.40 6.35 8.46
N VAL A 290 -16.64 7.62 8.80
CA VAL A 290 -16.18 8.75 7.98
C VAL A 290 -14.82 9.21 8.47
N TRP A 291 -13.84 9.18 7.57
CA TRP A 291 -12.50 9.65 7.80
C TRP A 291 -12.33 11.06 7.22
N PRO A 292 -12.01 12.08 8.04
CA PRO A 292 -11.89 13.45 7.58
C PRO A 292 -10.67 13.63 6.68
N ALA A 293 -10.75 14.62 5.79
CA ALA A 293 -9.63 15.07 4.98
C ALA A 293 -8.42 15.46 5.84
N SER A 294 -7.24 14.91 5.53
CA SER A 294 -5.99 15.20 6.26
C SER A 294 -5.00 15.96 5.38
N LYS A 295 -4.92 17.28 5.60
CA LYS A 295 -3.93 18.12 4.91
C LYS A 295 -2.49 17.74 5.28
N GLU A 296 -2.27 17.34 6.53
CA GLU A 296 -0.94 16.94 7.02
C GLU A 296 -0.45 15.67 6.32
N ASP A 297 -1.31 14.64 6.23
CA ASP A 297 -0.95 13.38 5.58
C ASP A 297 -0.75 13.58 4.07
N ASN A 298 -1.55 14.47 3.45
CA ASN A 298 -1.34 14.82 2.05
C ASN A 298 -0.01 15.55 1.82
N LEU A 299 0.40 16.48 2.69
CA LEU A 299 1.70 17.13 2.60
C LEU A 299 2.86 16.14 2.78
N LEU A 300 2.73 15.19 3.71
CA LEU A 300 3.67 14.08 3.87
C LEU A 300 3.74 13.24 2.59
N ALA A 301 2.60 12.89 2.01
CA ALA A 301 2.50 12.12 0.78
C ALA A 301 3.22 12.78 -0.40
N ARG A 302 2.98 14.07 -0.62
CA ARG A 302 3.63 14.85 -1.69
C ARG A 302 5.15 14.89 -1.53
N ARG A 303 5.63 15.01 -0.29
CA ARG A 303 7.08 14.97 -0.02
C ARG A 303 7.64 13.58 -0.22
N PHE A 304 6.95 12.56 0.29
CA PHE A 304 7.43 11.18 0.28
C PHE A 304 7.44 10.59 -1.13
N VAL A 305 6.44 10.89 -1.96
CA VAL A 305 6.40 10.42 -3.35
C VAL A 305 7.59 10.93 -4.17
N GLY A 306 8.11 12.13 -3.86
CA GLY A 306 9.33 12.66 -4.48
C GLY A 306 10.56 11.85 -4.12
N VAL A 307 10.65 11.38 -2.86
CA VAL A 307 11.72 10.47 -2.42
C VAL A 307 11.57 9.10 -3.12
N CYS A 308 10.35 8.58 -3.20
CA CYS A 308 10.07 7.32 -3.91
C CYS A 308 10.45 7.39 -5.39
N ASP A 309 10.15 8.49 -6.09
CA ASP A 309 10.53 8.67 -7.50
C ASP A 309 12.04 8.51 -7.68
N GLU A 310 12.86 9.12 -6.81
CA GLU A 310 14.31 9.02 -6.87
C GLU A 310 14.81 7.60 -6.51
N LEU A 311 14.24 6.97 -5.49
CA LEU A 311 14.59 5.60 -5.10
C LEU A 311 14.27 4.59 -6.21
N LEU A 312 13.14 4.77 -6.90
CA LEU A 312 12.77 3.93 -8.05
C LEU A 312 13.68 4.18 -9.24
N ARG A 313 14.02 5.44 -9.52
CA ARG A 313 14.97 5.82 -10.58
C ARG A 313 16.34 5.17 -10.40
N GLU A 314 16.81 5.07 -9.16
CA GLU A 314 18.09 4.40 -8.81
C GLU A 314 17.98 2.88 -8.64
N GLY A 315 16.77 2.30 -8.74
CA GLY A 315 16.56 0.86 -8.52
C GLY A 315 16.81 0.41 -7.07
N ARG A 316 16.64 1.32 -6.10
CA ARG A 316 16.88 1.07 -4.66
C ARG A 316 15.70 0.41 -3.95
N ILE A 317 14.54 0.34 -4.60
CA ILE A 317 13.37 -0.38 -4.13
C ILE A 317 13.05 -1.47 -5.16
N LYS A 318 13.03 -2.72 -4.69
CA LYS A 318 12.55 -3.89 -5.43
C LYS A 318 11.05 -4.03 -5.23
N THR A 319 10.36 -4.44 -6.29
CA THR A 319 8.94 -4.77 -6.22
C THR A 319 8.71 -6.10 -5.51
N HIS A 320 7.50 -6.28 -4.97
CA HIS A 320 7.08 -7.59 -4.48
C HIS A 320 6.93 -8.58 -5.64
N PRO A 321 7.19 -9.88 -5.46
CA PRO A 321 6.98 -10.86 -6.53
C PRO A 321 5.56 -10.78 -7.09
N ILE A 322 5.45 -10.77 -8.41
CA ILE A 322 4.16 -10.64 -9.10
C ILE A 322 3.65 -11.99 -9.57
N SER A 323 2.34 -12.19 -9.47
CA SER A 323 1.62 -13.26 -10.14
C SER A 323 0.75 -12.61 -11.21
N LYS A 324 1.21 -12.66 -12.47
CA LYS A 324 0.45 -12.12 -13.60
C LYS A 324 -0.74 -13.02 -13.88
N ARG A 325 -1.91 -12.41 -14.04
CA ARG A 325 -3.18 -13.09 -14.26
C ARG A 325 -3.83 -12.61 -15.55
N GLU A 326 -4.56 -13.52 -16.17
CA GLU A 326 -5.30 -13.29 -17.41
C GLU A 326 -6.73 -12.79 -17.13
N GLY A 327 -7.40 -12.30 -18.18
CA GLY A 327 -8.82 -11.97 -18.14
C GLY A 327 -9.15 -10.50 -17.83
N GLY A 328 -8.15 -9.60 -17.81
CA GLY A 328 -8.38 -8.16 -17.72
C GLY A 328 -9.22 -7.75 -16.51
N LEU A 329 -10.16 -6.80 -16.71
CA LEU A 329 -11.05 -6.32 -15.64
C LEU A 329 -11.99 -7.42 -15.12
N GLU A 330 -12.51 -8.28 -16.00
CA GLU A 330 -13.36 -9.41 -15.61
C GLU A 330 -12.63 -10.40 -14.70
N GLY A 331 -11.35 -10.66 -14.97
CA GLY A 331 -10.53 -11.64 -14.24
C GLY A 331 -10.21 -11.24 -12.79
N ILE A 332 -10.28 -9.95 -12.46
CA ILE A 332 -9.96 -9.41 -11.13
C ILE A 332 -10.82 -10.05 -10.04
N LEU A 333 -12.10 -10.33 -10.33
CA LEU A 333 -13.03 -10.93 -9.37
C LEU A 333 -12.56 -12.28 -8.85
N GLY A 334 -12.00 -13.11 -9.75
CA GLY A 334 -11.40 -14.39 -9.38
C GLY A 334 -10.22 -14.22 -8.44
N GLY A 335 -9.35 -13.25 -8.73
CA GLY A 335 -8.18 -12.95 -7.90
C GLY A 335 -8.55 -12.42 -6.50
N MET A 336 -9.58 -11.58 -6.42
CA MET A 336 -10.12 -11.11 -5.14
C MET A 336 -10.66 -12.27 -4.30
N MET A 337 -11.40 -13.21 -4.90
CA MET A 337 -11.89 -14.40 -4.21
C MET A 337 -10.75 -15.30 -3.72
N GLU A 338 -9.74 -15.57 -4.56
CA GLU A 338 -8.58 -16.36 -4.14
C GLU A 338 -7.81 -15.71 -2.98
N MET A 339 -7.70 -14.38 -2.98
CA MET A 339 -7.08 -13.63 -1.88
C MET A 339 -7.89 -13.75 -0.59
N LYS A 340 -9.22 -13.56 -0.66
CA LYS A 340 -10.14 -13.72 0.46
C LYS A 340 -10.10 -15.13 1.06
N GLU A 341 -9.92 -16.14 0.22
CA GLU A 341 -9.78 -17.55 0.63
C GLU A 341 -8.37 -17.93 1.14
N GLY A 342 -7.44 -16.98 1.20
CA GLY A 342 -6.08 -17.20 1.71
C GLY A 342 -5.19 -18.04 0.78
N LYS A 343 -5.53 -18.15 -0.51
CA LYS A 343 -4.78 -18.97 -1.48
C LYS A 343 -3.50 -18.29 -2.00
N ILE A 344 -3.34 -16.99 -1.72
CA ILE A 344 -2.20 -16.19 -2.20
C ILE A 344 -1.15 -16.06 -1.11
N SER A 345 0.10 -16.40 -1.42
CA SER A 345 1.22 -16.30 -0.50
C SER A 345 2.47 -15.79 -1.21
N GLY A 346 3.12 -14.76 -0.64
CA GLY A 346 4.42 -14.27 -1.11
C GLY A 346 4.39 -13.61 -2.51
N GLN A 347 3.21 -13.31 -3.04
CA GLN A 347 3.03 -12.70 -4.36
C GLN A 347 1.89 -11.68 -4.36
N LYS A 348 1.95 -10.70 -5.26
CA LYS A 348 0.86 -9.74 -5.52
C LYS A 348 0.23 -10.08 -6.86
N LEU A 349 -1.10 -10.19 -6.90
CA LEU A 349 -1.85 -10.49 -8.13
C LEU A 349 -1.91 -9.25 -9.01
N VAL A 350 -1.55 -9.39 -10.28
CA VAL A 350 -1.49 -8.29 -11.25
C VAL A 350 -2.22 -8.68 -12.52
N TYR A 351 -3.07 -7.77 -13.01
CA TYR A 351 -3.86 -7.94 -14.23
C TYR A 351 -3.46 -6.87 -15.23
N ARG A 352 -3.25 -7.29 -16.47
CA ARG A 352 -3.06 -6.36 -17.58
C ARG A 352 -4.42 -5.96 -18.14
N ILE A 353 -4.65 -4.66 -18.30
CA ILE A 353 -5.94 -4.08 -18.72
C ILE A 353 -5.90 -3.61 -20.17
N SER A 354 -4.72 -3.23 -20.67
CA SER A 354 -4.51 -2.80 -22.04
C SER A 354 -3.33 -3.52 -22.67
N ASP A 355 -3.56 -4.15 -23.83
CA ASP A 355 -2.55 -4.82 -24.65
C ASP A 355 -1.98 -3.91 -25.74
N GLU A 356 -2.42 -2.65 -25.83
CA GLU A 356 -1.82 -1.71 -26.77
C GLU A 356 -0.31 -1.58 -26.47
N GLU A 357 0.51 -1.85 -27.49
CA GLU A 357 1.94 -1.56 -27.43
C GLU A 357 2.11 -0.04 -27.39
N TYR A 358 2.37 0.50 -26.21
CA TYR A 358 2.76 1.90 -26.03
C TYR A 358 4.23 2.07 -26.44
N VAL A 359 4.49 2.00 -27.75
CA VAL A 359 5.79 2.31 -28.32
C VAL A 359 6.03 3.81 -28.16
N SER A 360 7.10 4.14 -27.44
CA SER A 360 7.55 5.50 -27.12
C SER A 360 7.85 6.34 -28.36
#